data_AF-A0A378K9U2-F1
#
_entry.id   AF-A0A378K9U2-F1
#
_cell.length_a   1.000
_cell.length_b   1.000
_cell.length_c   1.000
_cell.angle_alpha   90.00
_cell.angle_beta   90.00
_cell.angle_gamma   90.00
#
_symmetry.space_group_name_H-M   'P 1'
#
loop_
_entity.id
_entity.type
_entity.pdbx_description
1 polymer ?
#
loop_
_entity_poly.entity_id
_entity_poly.type
_entity_poly.pdbx_seq_one_letter_code
_entity_poly.pdbx_strand_id
1 'polypeptide(L)'
;MSNMSYQFLNHIDAPKRILTLTLDELLVAGLGSMLLIVSNQKVIVSVFGLSLLSGLRYLKKGEGPKALLILAYWYLPSFVTQFFLPKLPLSHHRVYVA
;
A
#
# COMPACT_ATOMS: atom_id res chain seq x y z
N MET A 1 -17.28 -34.57 20.09
CA MET A 1 -16.74 -33.85 18.92
C MET A 1 -15.76 -32.81 19.46
N SER A 2 -14.46 -33.01 19.27
CA SER A 2 -13.44 -32.07 19.73
C SER A 2 -13.50 -30.80 18.88
N ASN A 3 -13.68 -29.64 19.53
CA ASN A 3 -13.60 -28.34 18.87
C ASN A 3 -12.15 -28.12 18.41
N MET A 4 -11.84 -28.46 17.16
CA MET A 4 -10.59 -28.06 16.52
C MET A 4 -10.60 -26.54 16.35
N SER A 5 -9.97 -25.84 17.28
CA SER A 5 -9.68 -24.41 17.14
C SER A 5 -8.66 -24.22 16.03
N TYR A 6 -9.13 -23.88 14.83
CA TYR A 6 -8.26 -23.49 13.73
C TYR A 6 -7.55 -22.18 14.07
N GLN A 7 -6.30 -22.28 14.52
CA GLN A 7 -5.45 -21.12 14.77
C GLN A 7 -4.81 -20.68 13.46
N PHE A 8 -5.36 -19.64 12.83
CA PHE A 8 -4.78 -19.04 11.63
C PHE A 8 -3.43 -18.37 11.98
N LEU A 9 -2.34 -18.90 11.44
CA LEU A 9 -0.98 -18.40 11.65
C LEU A 9 -0.73 -17.17 10.76
N ASN A 10 -1.31 -16.02 11.14
CA ASN A 10 -1.21 -14.75 10.41
C ASN A 10 0.21 -14.15 10.34
N HIS A 11 1.20 -14.75 11.02
CA HIS A 11 2.58 -14.25 11.07
C HIS A 11 3.48 -14.76 9.92
N ILE A 12 3.05 -15.76 9.15
CA ILE A 12 3.87 -16.32 8.05
C ILE A 12 3.92 -15.33 6.87
N ASP A 13 2.83 -14.59 6.63
CA ASP A 13 2.71 -13.59 5.56
C ASP A 13 3.13 -12.18 5.98
N ALA A 14 3.69 -12.02 7.19
CA ALA A 14 4.06 -10.72 7.70
C ALA A 14 5.18 -10.12 6.83
N PRO A 15 4.98 -8.95 6.18
CA PRO A 15 5.98 -8.33 5.34
C PRO A 15 7.20 -7.97 6.18
N LYS A 16 8.41 -8.11 5.60
CA LYS A 16 9.66 -7.72 6.24
C LYS A 16 9.61 -6.23 6.60
N ARG A 17 9.51 -5.92 7.90
CA ARG A 17 9.55 -4.55 8.43
C ARG A 17 10.97 -4.24 8.86
N ILE A 18 11.54 -3.16 8.34
CA ILE A 18 12.83 -2.63 8.78
C ILE A 18 12.51 -1.47 9.71
N LEU A 19 12.93 -1.54 10.99
CA LEU A 19 12.71 -0.48 11.99
C LEU A 19 11.25 -0.02 12.10
N THR A 20 10.28 -0.94 12.07
CA THR A 20 8.80 -0.70 12.04
C THR A 20 8.20 -0.23 10.72
N LEU A 21 9.00 0.17 9.72
CA LEU A 21 8.51 0.59 8.41
C LEU A 21 8.73 -0.48 7.33
N THR A 22 7.80 -0.53 6.39
CA THR A 22 7.96 -1.25 5.13
C THR A 22 8.85 -0.46 4.17
N LEU A 23 9.49 -1.13 3.20
CA LEU A 23 10.39 -0.49 2.23
C LEU A 23 9.71 0.68 1.51
N ASP A 24 8.45 0.50 1.10
CA ASP A 24 7.66 1.55 0.45
C ASP A 24 7.50 2.81 1.32
N GLU A 25 7.26 2.64 2.62
CA GLU A 25 7.09 3.79 3.53
C GLU A 25 8.42 4.50 3.76
N LEU A 26 9.53 3.77 3.75
CA LEU A 26 10.88 4.33 3.86
C LEU A 26 11.23 5.15 2.60
N LEU A 27 10.87 4.66 1.41
CA LEU A 27 11.02 5.41 0.17
C LEU A 27 10.19 6.69 0.16
N VAL A 28 8.93 6.63 0.59
CA VAL A 28 8.07 7.81 0.70
C VAL A 28 8.64 8.82 1.70
N ALA A 29 9.08 8.38 2.86
CA ALA A 29 9.71 9.24 3.87
C ALA A 29 10.99 9.88 3.33
N GLY A 30 11.84 9.09 2.66
CA GLY A 30 13.10 9.56 2.07
C GLY A 30 12.88 10.59 0.98
N LEU A 31 11.99 10.32 0.03
CA LEU A 31 11.64 11.25 -1.05
C LEU A 31 11.00 12.54 -0.50
N GLY A 32 10.08 12.41 0.46
CA GLY A 32 9.47 13.56 1.14
C GLY A 32 10.51 14.42 1.85
N SER A 33 11.51 13.80 2.49
CA SER A 33 12.61 14.51 3.16
C SER A 33 13.52 15.23 2.17
N MET A 34 13.86 14.58 1.05
CA MET A 34 14.64 15.21 -0.02
C MET A 34 13.91 16.42 -0.62
N LEU A 35 12.60 16.31 -0.84
CA LEU A 35 11.79 17.39 -1.38
C LEU A 35 11.69 18.58 -0.39
N LEU A 36 11.69 18.30 0.92
CA LEU A 36 11.73 19.32 1.97
C LEU A 36 13.05 20.09 2.00
N ILE A 37 14.18 19.40 1.73
CA ILE A 37 15.50 20.02 1.63
C ILE A 37 15.56 20.97 0.42
N VAL A 38 15.09 20.52 -0.74
CA VAL A 38 15.16 21.27 -2.00
C VAL A 38 14.14 22.43 -2.06
N SER A 39 12.98 22.28 -1.43
CA SER A 39 11.92 23.30 -1.52
C SER A 39 12.14 24.50 -0.61
N ASN A 40 11.82 25.68 -1.14
CA ASN A 40 11.71 26.93 -0.37
C ASN A 40 10.45 26.95 0.52
N GLN A 41 9.38 26.27 0.12
CA GLN A 41 8.11 26.25 0.87
C GLN A 41 8.07 25.06 1.84
N LYS A 42 8.87 25.13 2.90
CA LYS A 42 9.10 24.02 3.84
C LYS A 42 7.83 23.55 4.56
N VAL A 43 6.94 24.48 4.90
CA VAL A 43 5.69 24.18 5.64
C VAL A 43 4.71 23.37 4.79
N ILE A 44 4.49 23.78 3.55
CA ILE A 44 3.55 23.07 2.65
C ILE A 44 4.10 21.68 2.34
N VAL A 45 5.40 21.58 2.08
CA VAL A 45 6.06 20.31 1.77
C VAL A 45 6.06 19.36 2.98
N SER A 46 6.28 19.87 4.19
CA SER A 46 6.25 19.02 5.39
C SER A 46 4.85 18.48 5.67
N VAL A 47 3.82 19.33 5.56
CA VAL A 47 2.42 18.91 5.71
C VAL A 47 2.05 17.87 4.63
N PHE A 48 2.46 18.09 3.39
CA PHE A 48 2.23 17.15 2.30
C PHE A 48 2.94 15.81 2.50
N GLY A 49 4.22 15.83 2.90
CA GLY A 49 4.98 14.60 3.16
C GLY A 49 4.41 13.82 4.35
N LEU A 50 4.03 14.49 5.42
CA LEU A 50 3.42 13.86 6.60
C LEU A 50 2.03 13.32 6.32
N SER A 51 1.20 14.03 5.53
CA SER A 51 -0.13 13.55 5.16
C SER A 51 -0.03 12.31 4.27
N LEU A 52 0.93 12.28 3.33
CA LEU A 52 1.14 11.15 2.43
C LEU A 52 1.67 9.91 3.18
N LEU A 53 2.60 10.11 4.13
CA LEU A 53 3.11 9.02 4.98
C LEU A 53 2.03 8.50 5.95
N SER A 54 1.25 9.39 6.55
CA SER A 54 0.17 9.02 7.47
C SER A 54 -0.97 8.32 6.74
N GLY A 55 -1.33 8.80 5.54
CA GLY A 55 -2.27 8.15 4.65
C GLY A 55 -1.81 6.74 4.29
N LEU A 56 -0.57 6.58 3.84
CA LEU A 56 -0.01 5.28 3.51
C LEU A 56 -0.03 4.32 4.71
N ARG A 57 0.32 4.80 5.91
CA ARG A 57 0.24 4.02 7.16
C ARG A 57 -1.19 3.63 7.49
N TYR A 58 -2.16 4.52 7.31
CA TYR A 58 -3.57 4.26 7.53
C TYR A 58 -4.08 3.19 6.57
N LEU A 59 -3.76 3.31 5.28
CA LEU A 59 -4.10 2.34 4.23
C LEU A 59 -3.47 0.96 4.48
N LYS A 60 -2.29 0.89 5.08
CA LYS A 60 -1.60 -0.36 5.45
C LYS A 60 -1.97 -0.87 6.84
N LYS A 61 -2.78 -0.15 7.62
CA LYS A 61 -3.13 -0.51 8.99
C LYS A 61 -4.17 -1.65 8.99
N GLY A 62 -3.68 -2.88 8.89
CA GLY A 62 -4.50 -4.09 9.04
C GLY A 62 -4.20 -5.19 8.02
N GLU A 63 -3.53 -4.86 6.91
CA GLU A 63 -3.26 -5.81 5.84
C GLU A 63 -1.81 -5.70 5.33
N GLY A 64 -1.31 -6.77 4.71
CA GLY A 64 0.02 -6.80 4.10
C GLY A 64 0.15 -5.84 2.89
N PRO A 65 1.34 -5.70 2.28
CA PRO A 65 1.58 -4.83 1.13
C PRO A 65 0.69 -5.12 -0.08
N LYS A 66 0.13 -6.34 -0.15
CA LYS A 66 -0.85 -6.75 -1.17
C LYS A 66 -2.13 -5.91 -1.13
N ALA A 67 -2.50 -5.33 0.01
CA ALA A 67 -3.68 -4.47 0.16
C ALA A 67 -3.62 -3.23 -0.75
N LEU A 68 -2.44 -2.65 -0.91
CA LEU A 68 -2.24 -1.50 -1.80
C LEU A 68 -2.48 -1.89 -3.26
N LEU A 69 -2.10 -3.10 -3.65
CA LEU A 69 -2.36 -3.62 -5.01
C LEU A 69 -3.85 -3.88 -5.23
N ILE A 70 -4.55 -4.40 -4.22
CA ILE A 70 -6.01 -4.61 -4.27
C ILE A 70 -6.72 -3.25 -4.39
N LEU A 71 -6.30 -2.26 -3.60
CA LEU A 71 -6.87 -0.92 -3.64
C LEU A 71 -6.58 -0.24 -4.99
N ALA A 72 -5.36 -0.33 -5.50
CA ALA A 72 -5.01 0.14 -6.84
C ALA A 72 -5.85 -0.55 -7.92
N TYR A 73 -6.06 -1.87 -7.82
CA TYR A 73 -6.87 -2.61 -8.78
C TYR A 73 -8.32 -2.11 -8.85
N TRP A 74 -8.91 -1.75 -7.70
CA TRP A 74 -10.31 -1.29 -7.64
C TRP A 74 -10.51 0.19 -7.95
N TYR A 75 -9.60 1.06 -7.54
CA TYR A 75 -9.80 2.51 -7.58
C TYR A 75 -8.96 3.24 -8.64
N LEU A 76 -7.88 2.63 -9.16
CA LEU A 76 -7.08 3.25 -10.21
C LEU A 76 -7.69 2.95 -11.59
N PRO A 77 -7.60 3.89 -12.55
CA PRO A 77 -8.01 3.65 -13.94
C PRO A 77 -7.26 2.48 -14.56
N SER A 78 -7.94 1.72 -15.42
CA SER A 78 -7.40 0.52 -16.06
C SER A 78 -6.10 0.73 -16.81
N PHE A 79 -5.90 1.92 -17.38
CA PHE A 79 -4.65 2.29 -18.06
C PHE A 79 -3.44 2.25 -17.12
N VAL A 80 -3.60 2.78 -15.90
CA VAL A 80 -2.52 2.79 -14.90
C VAL A 80 -2.30 1.38 -14.35
N THR A 81 -3.36 0.62 -14.08
CA THR A 81 -3.22 -0.75 -13.58
C THR A 81 -2.60 -1.69 -14.61
N GLN A 82 -2.93 -1.56 -15.90
CA GLN A 82 -2.32 -2.35 -16.97
C GLN A 82 -0.84 -2.01 -17.19
N PHE A 83 -0.43 -0.77 -16.96
CA PHE A 83 0.98 -0.39 -17.03
C PHE A 83 1.82 -1.13 -15.99
N PHE A 84 1.34 -1.21 -14.74
CA PHE A 84 2.06 -1.91 -13.66
C PHE A 84 1.83 -3.43 -13.66
N LEU A 85 0.66 -3.88 -14.11
CA LEU A 85 0.20 -5.26 -14.02
C LEU A 85 -0.44 -5.71 -15.34
N PRO A 86 0.35 -5.87 -16.42
CA PRO A 86 -0.17 -6.11 -17.77
C PRO A 86 -0.91 -7.44 -17.95
N LYS A 87 -0.71 -8.39 -17.01
CA LYS A 87 -1.31 -9.73 -17.04
C LYS A 87 -2.61 -9.82 -16.24
N LEU A 88 -3.02 -8.78 -15.52
CA LEU A 88 -4.27 -8.81 -14.76
C LEU A 88 -5.47 -8.49 -15.66
N PRO A 89 -6.61 -9.20 -15.47
CA PRO A 89 -7.84 -8.86 -16.15
C PRO A 89 -8.28 -7.45 -15.76
N LEU A 90 -9.05 -6.82 -16.64
CA LEU A 90 -9.56 -5.49 -16.42
C LEU A 90 -10.55 -5.49 -15.24
N SER A 91 -10.44 -4.52 -14.33
CA SER A 91 -11.29 -4.43 -13.13
C SER A 91 -12.79 -4.30 -13.43
N HIS A 92 -13.15 -3.75 -14.60
CA HIS A 92 -14.52 -3.66 -15.09
C HIS A 92 -15.04 -4.96 -15.74
N HIS A 93 -14.14 -5.87 -16.15
CA HIS A 93 -14.49 -7.23 -16.56
C HIS A 93 -14.73 -8.08 -15.30
N ARG A 94 -15.83 -7.82 -14.59
CA ARG A 94 -16.33 -8.72 -13.55
C ARG A 94 -17.03 -9.90 -14.24
N VAL A 95 -16.27 -10.94 -14.57
CA VAL A 95 -16.87 -12.17 -15.10
C VAL A 95 -17.54 -12.89 -13.95
N TYR A 96 -18.86 -12.74 -13.83
CA TYR A 96 -19.67 -13.63 -13.01
C TYR A 96 -19.76 -14.95 -13.79
N VAL A 97 -19.01 -15.97 -13.37
CA VAL A 97 -19.22 -17.34 -13.86
C VAL A 97 -20.23 -17.97 -12.91
N ALA A 98 -21.48 -18.05 -13.36
CA ALA A 98 -22.56 -18.78 -12.68
C ALA A 98 -22.39 -20.28 -12.89
#